data_AF-A0A7Y3BXB4-F1
#
_entry.id   AF-A0A7Y3BXB4-F1
#
_cell.length_a   1.000
_cell.length_b   1.000
_cell.length_c   1.000
_cell.angle_alpha   90.00
_cell.angle_beta   90.00
_cell.angle_gamma   90.00
#
_symmetry.space_group_name_H-M   'P 1'
#
loop_
_entity.id
_entity.type
_entity.pdbx_description
1 polymer ?
#
loop_
_entity_poly.entity_id
_entity_poly.type
_entity_poly.pdbx_seq_one_letter_code
_entity_poly.pdbx_strand_id
1 'polypeptide(L)'
;MRYQVGLVLGIGLILASCSDAGSVEPVFDPGVVRIAAIGDSITAGQCSYTDDRGDQTPGSQVYSYRFYLQEHINAADFELGVDYDFVGRNRGPFLGCGVIQPVLGNESVVAGSQPIPGFGDPQHEGWPGATVAQLTERLTDGVGDPPPDIALVQAGTNDLFAIANQLELPWEPTPDLIDAFTDDLGKLVEVIRSMNPDVAI
;
A
#
# COMPACT_ATOMS: atom_id res chain seq x y z
N MET A 1 -1.24 -15.23 -49.67
CA MET A 1 -0.05 -15.55 -48.87
C MET A 1 -0.34 -15.16 -47.43
N ARG A 2 -0.38 -16.15 -46.52
CA ARG A 2 -0.66 -15.98 -45.09
C ARG A 2 0.64 -16.24 -44.35
N TYR A 3 1.04 -15.36 -43.45
CA TYR A 3 2.03 -15.66 -42.42
C TYR A 3 1.37 -15.46 -41.05
N GLN A 4 1.11 -16.57 -40.36
CA GLN A 4 0.89 -16.60 -38.92
C GLN A 4 2.27 -16.63 -38.26
N VAL A 5 2.55 -15.71 -37.36
CA VAL A 5 3.69 -15.78 -36.45
C VAL A 5 3.11 -16.07 -35.07
N GLY A 6 3.20 -17.33 -34.65
CA GLY A 6 2.97 -17.73 -33.27
C GLY A 6 4.29 -17.59 -32.50
N LEU A 7 4.32 -16.70 -31.51
CA LEU A 7 5.40 -16.61 -30.54
C LEU A 7 4.94 -17.38 -29.29
N VAL A 8 5.54 -18.55 -29.07
CA VAL A 8 5.40 -19.32 -27.83
C VAL A 8 6.59 -18.96 -26.95
N LEU A 9 6.37 -18.19 -25.88
CA LEU A 9 7.36 -17.94 -24.85
C LEU A 9 7.28 -19.07 -23.83
N GLY A 10 8.23 -20.01 -23.89
CA GLY A 10 8.42 -21.02 -22.85
C GLY A 10 9.33 -20.47 -21.76
N ILE A 11 8.80 -20.26 -20.55
CA ILE A 11 9.58 -19.98 -19.35
C ILE A 11 10.12 -21.33 -18.85
N GLY A 12 11.44 -21.51 -18.95
CA GLY A 12 12.16 -22.64 -18.37
C GLY A 12 12.52 -22.35 -16.92
N LEU A 13 11.83 -23.02 -16.00
CA LEU A 13 12.14 -23.03 -14.57
C LEU A 13 13.39 -23.87 -14.31
N ILE A 14 14.49 -23.26 -13.86
CA ILE A 14 15.70 -23.94 -13.39
C ILE A 14 15.58 -24.09 -11.87
N LEU A 15 15.30 -25.31 -11.40
CA LEU A 15 15.33 -25.64 -9.97
C LEU A 15 16.76 -26.01 -9.56
N ALA A 16 17.44 -25.13 -8.83
CA ALA A 16 18.65 -25.42 -8.11
C ALA A 16 18.28 -25.77 -6.66
N SER A 17 18.41 -27.05 -6.30
CA SER A 17 18.15 -27.54 -4.94
C SER A 17 19.33 -27.22 -4.02
N CYS A 18 19.21 -26.16 -3.22
CA CYS A 18 20.01 -25.94 -2.02
C CYS A 18 19.17 -26.36 -0.82
N SER A 19 19.58 -27.43 -0.15
CA SER A 19 18.96 -27.91 1.08
C SER A 19 19.45 -27.04 2.25
N ASP A 20 18.61 -26.12 2.70
CA ASP A 20 18.83 -25.34 3.92
C ASP A 20 17.57 -25.34 4.81
N ALA A 21 17.77 -25.14 6.10
CA ALA A 21 16.88 -25.49 7.20
C ALA A 21 15.40 -25.10 7.00
N GLY A 22 14.53 -26.11 6.85
CA GLY A 22 13.09 -26.04 7.09
C GLY A 22 12.41 -24.77 6.61
N SER A 23 12.50 -24.48 5.30
CA SER A 23 11.63 -23.47 4.70
C SER A 23 10.19 -23.95 4.89
N VAL A 24 9.42 -23.21 5.70
CA VAL A 24 7.98 -23.23 5.55
C VAL A 24 7.75 -22.59 4.19
N GLU A 25 7.62 -23.42 3.15
CA GLU A 25 7.17 -22.95 1.85
C GLU A 25 5.87 -22.18 2.11
N PRO A 26 5.83 -20.86 1.85
CA PRO A 26 4.60 -20.11 1.99
C PRO A 26 3.53 -20.83 1.17
N VAL A 27 2.46 -21.24 1.84
CA VAL A 27 1.32 -21.85 1.17
C VAL A 27 0.62 -20.73 0.41
N PHE A 28 1.12 -20.45 -0.79
CA PHE A 28 0.41 -19.63 -1.75
C PHE A 28 -0.86 -20.38 -2.10
N ASP A 29 -2.01 -19.81 -1.72
CA ASP A 29 -3.25 -20.16 -2.39
C ASP A 29 -3.17 -19.54 -3.79
N PRO A 30 -2.98 -20.32 -4.87
CA PRO A 30 -2.84 -19.77 -6.22
C PRO A 30 -4.12 -19.09 -6.71
N GLY A 31 -5.23 -19.18 -5.96
CA GLY A 31 -6.49 -18.52 -6.27
C GLY A 31 -6.63 -17.10 -5.71
N VAL A 32 -5.77 -16.67 -4.78
CA VAL A 32 -5.91 -15.38 -4.08
C VAL A 32 -4.63 -14.55 -4.19
N VAL A 33 -4.76 -13.34 -4.73
CA VAL A 33 -3.68 -12.34 -4.79
C VAL A 33 -3.68 -11.47 -3.53
N ARG A 34 -2.59 -11.48 -2.79
CA ARG A 34 -2.44 -10.72 -1.53
C ARG A 34 -1.79 -9.37 -1.78
N ILE A 35 -2.48 -8.30 -1.40
CA ILE A 35 -2.06 -6.92 -1.65
C ILE A 35 -1.77 -6.22 -0.33
N ALA A 36 -0.52 -5.86 -0.10
CA ALA A 36 -0.13 -5.01 1.02
C ALA A 36 -0.16 -3.54 0.61
N ALA A 37 -0.99 -2.74 1.27
CA ALA A 37 -0.95 -1.29 1.12
C ALA A 37 -0.09 -0.67 2.23
N ILE A 38 1.13 -0.25 1.89
CA ILE A 38 2.13 0.26 2.84
C ILE A 38 2.26 1.76 2.66
N GLY A 39 2.22 2.52 3.75
CA GLY A 39 2.48 3.94 3.64
C GLY A 39 2.14 4.76 4.86
N ASP A 40 1.89 6.05 4.64
CA ASP A 40 1.65 7.00 5.71
C ASP A 40 0.14 7.25 5.97
N SER A 41 -0.19 8.46 6.40
CA SER A 41 -1.55 8.97 6.55
C SER A 41 -2.40 8.81 5.28
N ILE A 42 -1.84 8.90 4.07
CA ILE A 42 -2.60 8.74 2.83
C ILE A 42 -3.08 7.29 2.66
N THR A 43 -2.21 6.31 2.92
CA THR A 43 -2.56 4.89 2.92
C THR A 43 -3.53 4.54 4.05
N ALA A 44 -3.31 5.08 5.25
CA ALA A 44 -4.24 4.95 6.37
C ALA A 44 -5.57 5.67 6.13
N GLY A 45 -5.58 6.62 5.19
CA GLY A 45 -6.68 7.52 4.90
C GLY A 45 -6.87 8.67 5.92
N GLN A 46 -5.93 8.86 6.83
CA GLN A 46 -6.00 10.01 7.72
C GLN A 46 -5.76 11.31 6.96
N CYS A 47 -6.74 12.21 6.99
CA CYS A 47 -6.59 13.54 6.41
C CYS A 47 -7.26 14.63 7.24
N SER A 48 -6.62 15.80 7.26
CA SER A 48 -7.20 17.04 7.73
C SER A 48 -7.58 17.86 6.52
N TYR A 49 -8.86 17.93 6.17
CA TYR A 49 -9.32 18.91 5.19
C TYR A 49 -9.54 20.23 5.91
N THR A 50 -8.66 21.19 5.65
CA THR A 50 -8.96 22.59 5.92
C THR A 50 -9.73 23.14 4.75
N ASP A 51 -10.95 23.63 5.00
CA ASP A 51 -11.71 24.35 3.97
C ASP A 51 -11.02 25.67 3.60
N ASP A 52 -11.60 26.42 2.65
CA ASP A 52 -11.07 27.73 2.22
C ASP A 52 -10.95 28.77 3.34
N ARG A 53 -11.51 28.49 4.53
CA ARG A 53 -11.47 29.36 5.72
C ARG A 53 -10.40 28.93 6.72
N GLY A 54 -9.70 27.82 6.45
CA GLY A 54 -8.72 27.25 7.36
C GLY A 54 -9.35 26.45 8.50
N ASP A 55 -10.66 26.20 8.46
CA ASP A 55 -11.32 25.38 9.45
C ASP A 55 -11.06 23.91 9.12
N GLN A 56 -10.50 23.15 10.07
CA GLN A 56 -10.48 21.70 9.96
C GLN A 56 -11.92 21.23 9.96
N THR A 57 -12.43 20.84 8.79
CA THR A 57 -13.77 20.26 8.71
C THR A 57 -13.68 18.85 9.28
N PRO A 58 -14.37 18.55 10.41
CA PRO A 58 -14.40 17.21 10.94
C PRO A 58 -15.14 16.34 9.93
N GLY A 59 -14.41 15.51 9.19
CA GLY A 59 -15.00 14.46 8.38
C GLY A 59 -15.45 14.86 6.98
N SER A 60 -14.59 15.49 6.17
CA SER A 60 -14.61 15.11 4.75
C SER A 60 -14.11 13.66 4.67
N GLN A 61 -15.03 12.74 4.92
CA GLN A 61 -14.84 11.30 4.83
C GLN A 61 -14.73 10.94 3.36
N VAL A 62 -13.55 11.15 2.81
CA VAL A 62 -13.29 10.65 1.47
C VAL A 62 -12.72 9.25 1.65
N TYR A 63 -12.53 8.48 0.59
CA TYR A 63 -11.92 7.18 0.72
C TYR A 63 -10.44 7.25 0.35
N SER A 64 -9.58 6.48 1.03
CA SER A 64 -8.20 6.22 0.67
C SER A 64 -8.20 5.57 -0.72
N TYR A 65 -7.09 5.70 -1.44
CA TYR A 65 -6.93 5.09 -2.77
C TYR A 65 -7.26 3.59 -2.76
N ARG A 66 -7.09 2.91 -1.61
CA ARG A 66 -7.42 1.49 -1.41
C ARG A 66 -8.87 1.17 -1.77
N PHE A 67 -9.82 2.02 -1.40
CA PHE A 67 -11.23 1.82 -1.73
C PHE A 67 -11.46 1.89 -3.23
N TYR A 68 -10.92 2.91 -3.89
CA TYR A 68 -11.09 3.06 -5.33
C TYR A 68 -10.37 1.94 -6.09
N LEU A 69 -9.17 1.57 -5.65
CA LEU A 69 -8.47 0.41 -6.20
C LEU A 69 -9.32 -0.85 -6.07
N GLN A 70 -9.94 -1.06 -4.90
CA GLN A 70 -10.81 -2.19 -4.67
C GLN A 70 -12.03 -2.19 -5.60
N GLU A 71 -12.71 -1.05 -5.75
CA GLU A 71 -13.82 -0.90 -6.71
C GLU A 71 -13.40 -1.24 -8.14
N HIS A 72 -12.19 -0.83 -8.54
CA HIS A 72 -11.67 -1.14 -9.88
C HIS A 72 -11.29 -2.62 -10.02
N ILE A 73 -10.69 -3.23 -8.99
CA ILE A 73 -10.40 -4.67 -9.00
C ILE A 73 -11.71 -5.45 -9.06
N ASN A 74 -12.71 -5.14 -8.24
CA ASN A 74 -14.03 -5.79 -8.27
C ASN A 74 -14.72 -5.65 -9.64
N ALA A 75 -14.63 -4.47 -10.26
CA ALA A 75 -15.20 -4.24 -11.57
C ALA A 75 -14.47 -5.05 -12.67
N ALA A 76 -13.15 -5.20 -12.56
CA ALA A 76 -12.33 -5.98 -13.48
C ALA A 76 -12.41 -7.50 -13.21
N ASP A 77 -12.61 -7.91 -11.97
CA ASP A 77 -12.66 -9.31 -11.53
C ASP A 77 -13.85 -10.05 -12.16
N PHE A 78 -14.94 -9.33 -12.47
CA PHE A 78 -16.03 -9.87 -13.30
C PHE A 78 -15.53 -10.47 -14.64
N GLU A 79 -14.37 -10.04 -15.14
CA GLU A 79 -13.77 -10.54 -16.38
C GLU A 79 -12.61 -11.53 -16.16
N LEU A 80 -11.91 -11.49 -15.02
CA LEU A 80 -10.66 -12.24 -14.79
C LEU A 80 -10.80 -13.42 -13.82
N GLY A 81 -11.76 -13.38 -12.87
CA GLY A 81 -11.99 -14.43 -11.88
C GLY A 81 -10.80 -14.66 -10.94
N VAL A 82 -10.13 -13.58 -10.53
CA VAL A 82 -8.99 -13.57 -9.61
C VAL A 82 -9.47 -13.01 -8.28
N ASP A 83 -9.46 -13.84 -7.24
CA ASP A 83 -9.74 -13.38 -5.89
C ASP A 83 -8.56 -12.58 -5.34
N TYR A 84 -8.82 -11.64 -4.44
CA TYR A 84 -7.79 -10.82 -3.82
C TYR A 84 -8.09 -10.53 -2.36
N ASP A 85 -7.03 -10.30 -1.61
CA ASP A 85 -7.06 -10.06 -0.16
C ASP A 85 -6.10 -8.92 0.15
N PHE A 86 -6.58 -7.85 0.81
CA PHE A 86 -5.66 -6.85 1.33
C PHE A 86 -5.05 -7.40 2.62
N VAL A 87 -3.72 -7.38 2.71
CA VAL A 87 -3.00 -7.84 3.90
C VAL A 87 -2.37 -6.66 4.64
N GLY A 88 -2.36 -6.75 5.96
CA GLY A 88 -1.96 -5.66 6.84
C GLY A 88 -2.32 -5.92 8.28
N ARG A 89 -1.48 -5.44 9.21
CA ARG A 89 -1.76 -5.47 10.66
C ARG A 89 -2.74 -4.39 11.10
N ASN A 90 -2.78 -3.27 10.39
CA ASN A 90 -3.73 -2.21 10.70
C ASN A 90 -5.08 -2.50 10.05
N ARG A 91 -6.13 -2.21 10.82
CA ARG A 91 -7.52 -2.20 10.35
C ARG A 91 -8.08 -0.82 10.61
N GLY A 92 -8.27 -0.08 9.53
CA GLY A 92 -8.84 1.25 9.57
C GLY A 92 -9.98 1.34 8.57
N PRO A 93 -11.00 2.16 8.84
CA PRO A 93 -12.00 2.40 7.81
C PRO A 93 -11.27 2.98 6.59
N PHE A 94 -11.78 2.73 5.38
CA PHE A 94 -11.22 3.27 4.14
C PHE A 94 -11.20 4.80 4.09
N LEU A 95 -11.54 5.50 5.15
CA LEU A 95 -11.72 6.94 5.14
C LEU A 95 -10.35 7.59 4.93
N GLY A 96 -10.17 8.17 3.74
CA GLY A 96 -9.12 9.03 3.16
C GLY A 96 -9.51 10.49 2.98
N CYS A 97 -8.62 11.25 2.35
CA CYS A 97 -8.95 12.51 1.66
C CYS A 97 -8.83 12.31 0.15
N GLY A 98 -9.82 12.83 -0.54
CA GLY A 98 -9.97 12.80 -1.98
C GLY A 98 -11.11 13.74 -2.36
N VAL A 99 -11.51 13.69 -3.62
CA VAL A 99 -12.55 14.58 -4.13
C VAL A 99 -13.92 14.07 -3.69
N ILE A 100 -14.68 14.92 -3.00
CA ILE A 100 -16.09 14.68 -2.64
C ILE A 100 -16.85 14.25 -3.89
N GLN A 101 -17.30 12.99 -3.93
CA GLN A 101 -18.47 12.63 -4.72
C GLN A 101 -19.71 12.76 -3.84
N PRO A 102 -20.75 13.50 -4.28
CA PRO A 102 -22.01 13.57 -3.57
C PRO A 102 -22.81 12.29 -3.84
N VAL A 103 -22.40 11.15 -3.28
CA VAL A 103 -23.06 9.86 -3.57
C VAL A 103 -23.77 9.24 -2.38
N LEU A 104 -23.56 9.72 -1.14
CA LEU A 104 -24.35 9.25 0.00
C LEU A 104 -24.90 10.45 0.76
N GLY A 105 -26.22 10.64 0.67
CA GLY A 105 -26.92 11.72 1.34
C GLY A 105 -26.70 11.66 2.86
N ASN A 106 -26.17 12.74 3.42
CA ASN A 106 -26.35 13.26 4.78
C ASN A 106 -26.18 12.33 6.01
N GLU A 107 -25.75 11.07 5.86
CA GLU A 107 -25.57 10.18 7.01
C GLU A 107 -24.13 10.25 7.51
N SER A 108 -23.98 10.78 8.73
CA SER A 108 -22.73 10.76 9.48
C SER A 108 -22.35 9.31 9.76
N VAL A 109 -21.44 8.77 8.94
CA VAL A 109 -20.85 7.46 9.21
C VAL A 109 -19.90 7.62 10.39
N VAL A 110 -20.28 7.06 11.54
CA VAL A 110 -19.43 7.05 12.73
C VAL A 110 -18.24 6.15 12.43
N ALA A 111 -17.03 6.72 12.47
CA ALA A 111 -15.77 6.00 12.35
C ALA A 111 -15.58 5.07 13.56
N GLY A 112 -16.28 3.94 13.55
CA GLY A 112 -16.03 2.78 14.39
C GLY A 112 -15.23 1.75 13.59
N SER A 113 -14.37 0.99 14.28
CA SER A 113 -13.60 -0.14 13.75
C SER A 113 -14.45 -1.33 13.26
N GLN A 114 -15.75 -1.12 13.04
CA GLN A 114 -16.66 -2.14 12.56
C GLN A 114 -16.63 -2.13 11.03
N PRO A 115 -16.36 -3.27 10.37
CA PRO A 115 -16.56 -3.37 8.93
C PRO A 115 -18.01 -3.03 8.63
N ILE A 116 -18.24 -1.97 7.87
CA ILE A 116 -19.57 -1.63 7.38
C ILE A 116 -19.88 -2.65 6.28
N PRO A 117 -20.97 -3.43 6.37
CA PRO A 117 -21.30 -4.41 5.34
C PRO A 117 -21.32 -3.76 3.95
N GLY A 118 -20.50 -4.27 3.02
CA GLY A 118 -20.32 -3.71 1.68
C GLY A 118 -19.16 -2.72 1.52
N PHE A 119 -18.50 -2.33 2.62
CA PHE A 119 -17.18 -1.71 2.55
C PHE A 119 -16.16 -2.83 2.53
N GLY A 120 -15.24 -2.76 1.58
CA GLY A 120 -14.33 -3.83 1.25
C GLY A 120 -13.32 -4.20 2.35
N ASP A 121 -12.15 -4.73 1.97
CA ASP A 121 -11.16 -5.21 2.93
C ASP A 121 -10.42 -4.05 3.63
N PRO A 122 -10.61 -3.85 4.96
CA PRO A 122 -10.06 -2.71 5.67
C PRO A 122 -8.57 -2.85 5.99
N GLN A 123 -7.90 -3.95 5.67
CA GLN A 123 -6.52 -4.20 6.08
C GLN A 123 -5.51 -3.31 5.33
N HIS A 124 -4.47 -2.85 6.05
CA HIS A 124 -3.36 -2.08 5.49
C HIS A 124 -2.14 -2.03 6.44
N GLU A 125 -1.03 -1.49 5.92
CA GLU A 125 0.17 -1.04 6.64
C GLU A 125 0.38 0.48 6.48
N GLY A 126 -0.72 1.23 6.39
CA GLY A 126 -0.75 2.69 6.54
C GLY A 126 -0.52 3.15 7.99
N TRP A 127 0.45 4.04 8.21
CA TRP A 127 0.84 4.58 9.50
C TRP A 127 0.96 6.12 9.47
N PRO A 128 -0.01 6.86 10.01
CA PRO A 128 0.00 8.33 9.97
C PRO A 128 1.28 8.95 10.53
N GLY A 129 1.86 9.89 9.79
CA GLY A 129 3.09 10.59 10.16
C GLY A 129 4.38 9.77 10.02
N ALA A 130 4.31 8.52 9.52
CA ALA A 130 5.49 7.68 9.36
C ALA A 130 6.43 8.19 8.27
N THR A 131 7.72 8.26 8.58
CA THR A 131 8.80 8.38 7.60
C THR A 131 9.14 7.03 6.98
N VAL A 132 9.93 7.00 5.91
CA VAL A 132 10.41 5.74 5.30
C VAL A 132 11.14 4.88 6.32
N ALA A 133 12.08 5.46 7.08
CA ALA A 133 12.82 4.72 8.11
C ALA A 133 11.90 4.09 9.18
N GLN A 134 10.86 4.81 9.60
CA GLN A 134 9.89 4.31 10.58
C GLN A 134 8.99 3.22 10.00
N LEU A 135 8.64 3.28 8.71
CA LEU A 135 7.96 2.19 8.04
C LEU A 135 8.84 0.94 7.99
N THR A 136 10.11 1.09 7.63
CA THR A 136 11.09 -0.01 7.64
C THR A 136 11.15 -0.69 9.00
N GLU A 137 11.29 0.08 10.09
CA GLU A 137 11.30 -0.45 11.47
C GLU A 137 10.00 -1.18 11.81
N ARG A 138 8.84 -0.62 11.46
CA ARG A 138 7.55 -1.27 11.77
C ARG A 138 7.36 -2.56 11.01
N LEU A 139 7.88 -2.65 9.80
CA LEU A 139 7.72 -3.81 8.93
C LEU A 139 8.74 -4.93 9.20
N THR A 140 9.71 -4.76 10.11
CA THR A 140 10.68 -5.84 10.41
C THR A 140 10.01 -7.10 10.95
N ASP A 141 8.86 -6.96 11.59
CA ASP A 141 8.07 -8.06 12.12
C ASP A 141 7.06 -8.62 11.08
N GLY A 142 7.09 -8.12 9.85
CA GLY A 142 6.18 -8.49 8.77
C GLY A 142 5.06 -7.47 8.49
N VAL A 143 4.37 -7.70 7.37
CA VAL A 143 3.22 -6.93 6.86
C VAL A 143 1.87 -7.62 7.17
N GLY A 144 1.92 -8.82 7.74
CA GLY A 144 0.77 -9.69 7.97
C GLY A 144 1.14 -11.16 7.72
N ASP A 145 0.23 -12.06 8.08
CA ASP A 145 0.30 -13.48 7.72
C ASP A 145 -1.04 -13.82 7.05
N PRO A 146 -1.05 -14.20 5.76
CA PRO A 146 0.08 -14.53 4.87
C PRO A 146 0.88 -13.33 4.32
N PRO A 147 2.13 -13.55 3.81
CA PRO A 147 2.93 -12.49 3.17
C PRO A 147 2.30 -12.00 1.85
N PRO A 148 2.56 -10.75 1.43
CA PRO A 148 1.97 -10.19 0.22
C PRO A 148 2.59 -10.72 -1.08
N ASP A 149 1.78 -10.79 -2.12
CA ASP A 149 2.19 -11.00 -3.51
C ASP A 149 2.50 -9.66 -4.20
N ILE A 150 1.79 -8.61 -3.81
CA ILE A 150 1.94 -7.23 -4.30
C ILE A 150 2.07 -6.29 -3.11
N ALA A 151 3.03 -5.38 -3.13
CA ALA A 151 3.22 -4.33 -2.15
C ALA A 151 3.09 -2.95 -2.80
N LEU A 152 2.01 -2.23 -2.47
CA LEU A 152 1.78 -0.86 -2.90
C LEU A 152 2.42 0.09 -1.90
N VAL A 153 3.58 0.65 -2.24
CA VAL A 153 4.34 1.52 -1.35
C VAL A 153 4.08 2.99 -1.67
N GLN A 154 3.41 3.69 -0.75
CA GLN A 154 3.28 5.14 -0.75
C GLN A 154 4.00 5.70 0.48
N ALA A 155 5.23 6.17 0.29
CA ALA A 155 6.07 6.65 1.40
C ALA A 155 6.89 7.88 0.99
N GLY A 156 7.49 8.56 1.96
CA GLY A 156 8.39 9.69 1.74
C GLY A 156 7.77 11.07 1.87
N THR A 157 6.45 11.18 1.99
CA THR A 157 5.80 12.50 2.13
C THR A 157 6.23 13.17 3.45
N ASN A 158 6.25 12.41 4.56
CA ASN A 158 6.70 12.93 5.85
C ASN A 158 8.20 13.21 5.90
N ASP A 159 9.02 12.43 5.19
CA ASP A 159 10.46 12.67 5.04
C ASP A 159 10.72 14.01 4.37
N LEU A 160 10.04 14.28 3.24
CA LEU A 160 10.14 15.55 2.53
C LEU A 160 9.64 16.73 3.38
N PHE A 161 8.56 16.56 4.14
CA PHE A 161 8.09 17.60 5.07
C PHE A 161 9.09 17.84 6.21
N ALA A 162 9.70 16.79 6.76
CA ALA A 162 10.71 16.92 7.80
C ALA A 162 11.94 17.69 7.28
N ILE A 163 12.39 17.36 6.06
CA ILE A 163 13.47 18.08 5.38
C ILE A 163 13.09 19.55 5.16
N ALA A 164 11.90 19.82 4.60
CA ALA A 164 11.44 21.17 4.33
C ALA A 164 11.35 22.03 5.61
N ASN A 165 10.88 21.45 6.72
CA ASN A 165 10.78 22.14 8.01
C ASN A 165 12.15 22.43 8.63
N GLN A 166 13.16 21.59 8.39
CA GLN A 166 14.52 21.81 8.89
C GLN A 166 15.28 22.88 8.11
N LEU A 167 14.95 23.08 6.84
CA LEU A 167 15.78 23.88 5.96
C LEU A 167 15.62 25.39 6.13
N GLU A 168 14.56 25.92 6.76
CA GLU A 168 14.31 27.38 6.96
C GLU A 168 14.67 28.31 5.74
N LEU A 169 14.75 27.75 4.50
CA LEU A 169 15.34 28.24 3.21
C LEU A 169 16.78 27.71 2.88
N PRO A 170 17.08 27.24 1.64
CA PRO A 170 16.26 27.11 0.43
C PRO A 170 15.75 25.68 0.16
N TRP A 171 14.75 25.56 -0.71
CA TRP A 171 13.92 24.39 -1.03
C TRP A 171 14.63 23.19 -1.69
N GLU A 172 15.96 23.20 -1.78
CA GLU A 172 16.70 22.13 -2.44
C GLU A 172 17.27 21.17 -1.38
N PRO A 173 16.82 19.90 -1.36
CA PRO A 173 17.44 18.90 -0.50
C PRO A 173 18.92 18.76 -0.89
N THR A 174 19.80 18.68 0.12
CA THR A 174 21.22 18.43 -0.13
C THR A 174 21.42 17.02 -0.70
N PRO A 175 22.50 16.78 -1.46
CA PRO A 175 22.83 15.42 -1.93
C PRO A 175 22.83 14.38 -0.79
N ASP A 176 23.42 14.72 0.36
CA ASP A 176 23.45 13.83 1.53
C ASP A 176 22.05 13.44 2.04
N LEU A 177 21.07 14.36 1.97
CA LEU A 177 19.69 14.07 2.35
C LEU A 177 18.99 13.18 1.32
N ILE A 178 19.26 13.38 0.03
CA ILE A 178 18.75 12.53 -1.05
C ILE A 178 19.31 11.12 -0.91
N ASP A 179 20.61 11.00 -0.64
CA ASP A 179 21.29 9.72 -0.46
C ASP A 179 20.72 8.98 0.77
N ALA A 180 20.57 9.67 1.91
CA ALA A 180 19.97 9.08 3.11
C ALA A 180 18.53 8.60 2.88
N PHE A 181 17.71 9.41 2.19
CA PHE A 181 16.34 9.02 1.83
C PHE A 181 16.31 7.81 0.87
N THR A 182 17.23 7.77 -0.09
CA THR A 182 17.36 6.66 -1.04
C THR A 182 17.80 5.38 -0.34
N ASP A 183 18.75 5.47 0.59
CA ASP A 183 19.20 4.34 1.41
C ASP A 183 18.05 3.77 2.25
N ASP A 184 17.23 4.63 2.85
CA ASP A 184 16.09 4.19 3.65
C ASP A 184 15.00 3.54 2.79
N LEU A 185 14.75 4.04 1.57
CA LEU A 185 13.87 3.36 0.60
C LEU A 185 14.42 1.99 0.19
N GLY A 186 15.74 1.89 -0.02
CA GLY A 186 16.41 0.62 -0.30
C GLY A 186 16.17 -0.40 0.81
N LYS A 187 16.37 0.00 2.08
CA LYS A 187 16.11 -0.86 3.24
C LYS A 187 14.64 -1.26 3.36
N LEU A 188 13.71 -0.35 3.06
CA LEU A 188 12.27 -0.67 3.06
C LEU A 188 11.96 -1.79 2.04
N VAL A 189 12.51 -1.68 0.83
CA VAL A 189 12.36 -2.70 -0.23
C VAL A 189 12.97 -4.03 0.19
N GLU A 190 14.16 -4.02 0.82
CA GLU A 190 14.79 -5.23 1.35
C GLU A 190 13.94 -5.92 2.41
N VAL A 191 13.35 -5.16 3.34
CA VAL A 191 12.44 -5.70 4.36
C VAL A 191 11.21 -6.32 3.72
N ILE A 192 10.58 -5.66 2.74
CA ILE A 192 9.41 -6.22 2.02
C ILE A 192 9.78 -7.51 1.30
N ARG A 193 10.92 -7.56 0.59
CA ARG A 193 11.41 -8.76 -0.10
C ARG A 193 11.86 -9.88 0.83
N SER A 194 12.23 -9.56 2.08
CA SER A 194 12.54 -10.59 3.07
C SER A 194 11.31 -11.40 3.48
N MET A 195 10.11 -10.85 3.30
CA MET A 195 8.83 -11.54 3.57
C MET A 195 8.41 -12.43 2.42
N ASN A 196 8.60 -11.94 1.19
CA ASN A 196 8.38 -12.68 -0.04
C ASN A 196 9.39 -12.19 -1.11
N PRO A 197 10.40 -12.98 -1.48
CA PRO A 197 11.40 -12.58 -2.46
C PRO A 197 10.84 -12.24 -3.85
N ASP A 198 9.66 -12.80 -4.17
CA ASP A 198 8.98 -12.65 -5.46
C ASP A 198 7.90 -11.55 -5.45
N VAL A 199 7.75 -10.81 -4.35
CA VAL A 199 6.78 -9.72 -4.23
C VAL A 199 6.98 -8.66 -5.31
N ALA A 200 5.88 -8.29 -5.97
CA ALA A 200 5.84 -7.14 -6.87
C ALA A 200 5.71 -5.85 -6.05
N ILE A 201 6.63 -4.89 -6.25
CA ILE A 201 6.63 -3.57 -5.58
C ILE A 201 6.44 -2.48 -6.63
#